data_AF-J3MIB8-F1
#
_entry.id   AF-J3MIB8-F1
#
_cell.length_a   1.000
_cell.length_b   1.000
_cell.length_c   1.000
_cell.angle_alpha   90.00
_cell.angle_beta   90.00
_cell.angle_gamma   90.00
#
_symmetry.space_group_name_H-M   'P 1'
#
loop_
_entity.id
_entity.type
_entity.pdbx_description
1 polymer ?
#
loop_
_entity_poly.entity_id
_entity_poly.type
_entity_poly.pdbx_seq_one_letter_code
_entity_poly.pdbx_strand_id
1 'polypeptide(L)'
;MEKGAAFAAVMMAMAVLATTTTGALQVQFSEAEKAQFVQLHNDARAAVGVRTAVAWNEALAAKALEHARYCRKEHIPGPYGENLWWGWSSAAGWVGTPADAMHIYIYIYIY
;
A
#
# COMPACT_ATOMS: atom_id res chain seq x y z
N MET A 1 33.93 25.74 50.72
CA MET A 1 34.16 24.92 49.51
C MET A 1 33.56 23.57 49.87
N GLU A 2 32.50 23.03 49.26
CA GLU A 2 31.98 23.11 47.89
C GLU A 2 30.44 23.15 47.89
N LYS A 3 29.86 23.68 46.80
CA LYS A 3 28.42 23.78 46.54
C LYS A 3 27.96 22.50 45.83
N GLY A 4 26.91 21.83 46.33
CA GLY A 4 26.24 20.73 45.64
C GLY A 4 24.75 20.99 45.58
N ALA A 5 24.26 21.29 44.38
CA ALA A 5 22.97 21.89 44.10
C ALA A 5 21.77 21.01 44.46
N ALA A 6 20.74 21.65 45.01
CA ALA A 6 19.38 21.15 44.99
C ALA A 6 18.87 21.14 43.54
N PHE A 7 18.44 19.98 43.05
CA PHE A 7 17.46 19.89 41.96
C PHE A 7 16.46 18.79 42.30
N ALA A 8 15.36 19.24 42.87
CA ALA A 8 14.12 18.50 42.88
C ALA A 8 13.58 18.39 41.45
N ALA A 9 12.84 17.31 41.25
CA ALA A 9 11.61 17.25 40.45
C ALA A 9 11.66 16.47 39.13
N VAL A 10 10.71 15.54 39.10
CA VAL A 10 9.97 14.97 37.97
C VAL A 10 10.65 13.80 37.26
N MET A 11 10.38 12.61 37.84
CA MET A 11 10.29 11.33 37.14
C MET A 11 9.34 11.46 35.95
N MET A 12 9.85 11.78 34.76
CA MET A 12 9.06 11.74 33.55
C MET A 12 8.97 10.29 33.11
N ALA A 13 7.85 9.67 33.46
CA ALA A 13 7.52 8.31 33.09
C ALA A 13 7.65 8.12 31.57
N MET A 14 8.67 7.39 31.14
CA MET A 14 8.68 6.75 29.83
C MET A 14 7.60 5.67 29.83
N ALA A 15 6.39 6.02 29.40
CA ALA A 15 5.44 5.03 28.94
C ALA A 15 5.95 4.51 27.59
N VAL A 16 6.90 3.57 27.63
CA VAL A 16 7.23 2.74 26.47
C VAL A 16 6.00 1.87 26.23
N LEU A 17 5.12 2.32 25.33
CA LEU A 17 4.09 1.45 24.78
C LEU A 17 4.80 0.46 23.87
N ALA A 18 5.26 -0.65 24.45
CA ALA A 18 5.78 -1.79 23.71
C ALA A 18 4.61 -2.42 22.94
N THR A 19 4.29 -1.89 21.76
CA THR A 19 3.46 -2.60 20.79
C THR A 19 4.27 -3.78 20.30
N THR A 20 4.08 -4.92 20.96
CA THR A 20 4.52 -6.22 20.48
C THR A 20 3.64 -6.61 19.30
N THR A 21 3.95 -6.08 18.11
CA THR A 21 3.29 -6.49 16.87
C THR A 21 3.89 -7.82 16.44
N THR A 22 3.21 -8.91 16.79
CA THR A 22 3.56 -10.26 16.36
C THR A 22 3.38 -10.38 14.83
N GLY A 23 4.51 -10.40 14.10
CA GLY A 23 4.76 -11.28 12.96
C GLY A 23 3.80 -11.27 11.75
N ALA A 24 3.96 -10.28 10.87
CA ALA A 24 4.07 -10.47 9.42
C ALA A 24 4.81 -9.25 8.85
N LEU A 25 5.87 -9.47 8.04
CA LEU A 25 6.40 -8.41 7.18
C LEU A 25 5.29 -8.07 6.17
N GLN A 26 4.39 -7.16 6.54
CA GLN A 26 3.50 -6.56 5.57
C GLN A 26 4.36 -5.58 4.78
N VAL A 27 4.62 -5.87 3.51
CA VAL A 27 5.13 -4.86 2.59
C VAL A 27 4.11 -3.72 2.61
N GLN A 28 4.42 -2.64 3.32
CA GLN A 28 3.54 -1.50 3.42
C GLN A 28 3.73 -0.66 2.16
N PHE A 29 2.65 -0.36 1.44
CA PHE A 29 2.70 0.64 0.38
C PHE A 29 3.12 1.98 0.99
N SER A 30 4.11 2.63 0.40
CA SER A 30 4.44 4.01 0.72
C SER A 30 3.28 4.93 0.35
N GLU A 31 3.19 6.10 0.99
CA GLU A 31 2.14 7.09 0.67
C GLU A 31 2.18 7.53 -0.80
N ALA A 32 3.38 7.55 -1.41
CA ALA A 32 3.54 7.82 -2.84
C ALA A 32 2.93 6.71 -3.72
N GLU A 33 3.14 5.43 -3.38
CA GLU A 33 2.54 4.31 -4.11
C GLU A 33 1.01 4.29 -3.96
N LYS A 34 0.50 4.54 -2.75
CA LYS A 34 -0.94 4.67 -2.50
C LYS A 34 -1.56 5.77 -3.36
N ALA A 35 -0.93 6.95 -3.36
CA ALA A 35 -1.37 8.07 -4.18
C ALA A 35 -1.34 7.74 -5.68
N GLN A 36 -0.29 7.07 -6.15
CA GLN A 36 -0.15 6.67 -7.54
C GLN A 36 -1.25 5.69 -7.96
N PHE A 37 -1.55 4.66 -7.16
CA PHE A 37 -2.65 3.73 -7.46
C PHE A 37 -3.99 4.46 -7.57
N VAL A 38 -4.31 5.35 -6.63
CA VAL A 38 -5.57 6.10 -6.63
C VAL A 38 -5.65 7.04 -7.83
N GLN A 39 -4.57 7.76 -8.12
CA GLN A 39 -4.48 8.68 -9.25
C GLN A 39 -4.74 7.95 -10.57
N LEU A 40 -4.00 6.87 -10.83
CA LEU A 40 -4.12 6.09 -12.06
C LEU A 40 -5.55 5.56 -12.29
N HIS A 41 -6.22 5.09 -11.24
CA HIS A 41 -7.62 4.65 -11.35
C HIS A 41 -8.57 5.81 -11.62
N ASN A 42 -8.40 6.94 -10.94
CA ASN A 42 -9.25 8.11 -11.13
C ASN A 42 -9.08 8.73 -12.52
N ASP A 43 -7.86 8.76 -13.05
CA ASP A 43 -7.57 9.22 -14.41
C ASP A 43 -8.25 8.30 -15.45
N ALA A 44 -8.15 6.98 -15.27
CA ALA A 44 -8.81 6.00 -16.14
C ALA A 44 -10.34 6.16 -16.11
N ARG A 45 -10.93 6.35 -14.92
CA ARG A 45 -12.36 6.61 -14.74
C ARG A 45 -12.80 7.90 -15.42
N ALA A 46 -12.04 8.97 -15.26
CA ALA A 46 -12.32 10.25 -15.88
C ALA A 46 -12.26 10.18 -17.41
N ALA A 47 -11.31 9.42 -17.97
CA ALA A 47 -11.17 9.23 -19.42
C ALA A 47 -12.42 8.62 -20.07
N VAL A 48 -13.17 7.80 -19.34
CA VAL A 48 -14.44 7.18 -19.80
C VAL A 48 -15.68 7.89 -19.26
N GLY A 49 -15.54 9.11 -18.73
CA GLY A 49 -16.65 9.94 -18.28
C GLY A 49 -17.24 9.59 -16.91
N VAL A 50 -16.61 8.70 -16.15
CA VAL A 50 -17.04 8.38 -14.78
C VAL A 50 -16.56 9.47 -13.82
N ARG A 51 -17.51 10.23 -13.28
CA ARG A 51 -17.22 11.43 -12.46
C ARG A 51 -16.91 11.14 -10.99
N THR A 52 -17.31 9.97 -10.48
CA THR A 52 -17.08 9.63 -9.07
C THR A 52 -15.66 9.12 -8.89
N ALA A 53 -14.86 9.84 -8.11
CA ALA A 53 -13.52 9.42 -7.72
C ALA A 53 -13.58 8.28 -6.69
N VAL A 54 -12.59 7.39 -6.75
CA VAL A 54 -12.30 6.40 -5.71
C VAL A 54 -11.21 6.92 -4.79
N ALA A 55 -11.15 6.36 -3.58
CA ALA A 55 -10.14 6.65 -2.58
C ALA A 55 -9.46 5.34 -2.13
N TRP A 56 -8.27 5.49 -1.54
CA TRP A 56 -7.55 4.36 -0.95
C TRP A 56 -8.36 3.72 0.19
N ASN A 57 -8.29 2.40 0.30
CA ASN A 57 -8.88 1.65 1.41
C ASN A 57 -7.86 0.64 1.93
N GLU A 58 -7.44 0.82 3.19
CA GLU A 58 -6.37 0.00 3.80
C GLU A 58 -6.77 -1.47 3.94
N ALA A 59 -8.04 -1.77 4.22
CA ALA A 59 -8.51 -3.15 4.37
C ALA A 59 -8.50 -3.90 3.03
N LEU A 60 -8.88 -3.20 1.95
CA LEU A 60 -8.84 -3.76 0.59
C LEU A 60 -7.40 -3.98 0.12
N ALA A 61 -6.52 -3.00 0.38
CA ALA A 61 -5.10 -3.10 0.06
C ALA A 61 -4.41 -4.25 0.81
N ALA A 62 -4.72 -4.42 2.11
CA ALA A 62 -4.20 -5.53 2.90
C ALA A 62 -4.63 -6.89 2.34
N LYS A 63 -5.88 -7.04 1.88
CA LYS A 63 -6.35 -8.26 1.21
C LYS A 63 -5.64 -8.52 -0.11
N ALA A 64 -5.47 -7.49 -0.95
CA ALA A 64 -4.76 -7.62 -2.22
C ALA A 64 -3.29 -8.03 -2.00
N LEU A 65 -2.62 -7.42 -1.03
CA LEU A 65 -1.25 -7.77 -0.65
C LEU A 65 -1.14 -9.19 -0.10
N GLU A 66 -2.08 -9.59 0.77
CA GLU A 66 -2.18 -10.95 1.27
C GLU A 66 -2.31 -11.96 0.14
N HIS A 67 -3.08 -11.67 -0.90
CA HIS A 67 -3.23 -12.56 -2.03
C HIS A 67 -1.98 -12.61 -2.91
N ALA A 68 -1.39 -11.44 -3.22
CA ALA A 68 -0.20 -11.33 -4.06
C ALA A 68 0.99 -12.14 -3.51
N ARG A 69 1.12 -12.28 -2.18
CA ARG A 69 2.20 -13.06 -1.54
C ARG A 69 2.19 -14.54 -1.92
N TYR A 70 1.03 -15.06 -2.33
CA TYR A 70 0.89 -16.46 -2.71
C TYR A 70 1.35 -16.73 -4.13
N CYS A 71 1.68 -15.70 -4.91
CA CYS A 71 2.17 -15.86 -6.28
C CYS A 71 1.19 -16.70 -7.13
N ARG A 72 -0.09 -16.43 -6.97
CA ARG A 72 -1.22 -17.16 -7.53
C ARG A 72 -2.00 -16.32 -8.53
N LYS A 73 -2.61 -16.97 -9.52
CA LYS A 73 -3.39 -16.29 -10.59
C LYS A 73 -4.89 -16.42 -10.40
N GLU A 74 -5.31 -17.20 -9.41
CA GLU A 74 -6.70 -17.38 -9.04
C GLU A 74 -7.26 -16.07 -8.47
N HIS A 75 -8.53 -15.80 -8.75
CA HIS A 75 -9.21 -14.62 -8.24
C HIS A 75 -9.58 -14.75 -6.76
N ILE A 76 -9.55 -13.65 -6.02
CA ILE A 76 -10.09 -13.60 -4.65
C ILE A 76 -11.62 -13.64 -4.71
N PRO A 77 -12.30 -14.63 -4.11
CA PRO A 77 -13.76 -14.62 -4.02
C PRO A 77 -14.21 -13.51 -3.06
N GLY A 78 -15.19 -12.70 -3.47
CA GLY A 78 -15.71 -11.65 -2.62
C GLY A 78 -16.68 -10.70 -3.33
N PRO A 79 -17.19 -9.70 -2.60
CA PRO A 79 -18.14 -8.73 -3.14
C PRO A 79 -17.48 -7.60 -3.95
N TYR A 80 -16.15 -7.51 -3.96
CA TYR A 80 -15.39 -6.48 -4.66
C TYR A 80 -14.88 -7.01 -6.00
N GLY A 81 -14.84 -6.13 -7.02
CA GLY A 81 -14.15 -6.44 -8.27
C GLY A 81 -12.63 -6.53 -8.07
N GLU A 82 -11.96 -7.29 -8.94
CA GLU A 82 -10.52 -7.52 -8.86
C GLU A 82 -9.86 -7.43 -10.23
N ASN A 83 -8.68 -6.80 -10.26
CA ASN A 83 -7.79 -6.77 -11.39
C ASN A 83 -6.46 -7.43 -10.99
N LEU A 84 -6.06 -8.49 -11.70
CA LEU A 84 -4.80 -9.21 -11.48
C LEU A 84 -3.82 -8.95 -12.62
N TRP A 85 -2.57 -8.64 -12.25
CA TRP A 85 -1.49 -8.41 -13.19
C TRP A 85 -0.26 -9.18 -12.76
N TRP A 86 0.45 -9.69 -13.74
CA TRP A 86 1.73 -10.35 -13.57
C TRP A 86 2.67 -9.84 -14.65
N GLY A 87 3.88 -9.46 -14.26
CA GLY A 87 4.93 -9.08 -15.19
C GLY A 87 6.20 -9.88 -14.95
N TRP A 88 7.03 -9.94 -15.97
CA TRP A 88 8.35 -10.54 -15.92
C TRP A 88 9.29 -9.76 -16.82
N SER A 89 10.56 -9.66 -16.43
CA SER A 89 11.62 -9.08 -17.24
C SER A 89 12.92 -9.85 -17.02
N SER A 90 13.72 -9.98 -18.07
CA SER A 90 15.08 -10.54 -17.99
C SER A 90 16.10 -9.53 -17.43
N ALA A 91 15.71 -8.27 -17.22
CA ALA A 91 16.59 -7.26 -16.65
C ALA A 91 16.82 -7.53 -15.16
N ALA A 92 18.08 -7.53 -14.74
CA ALA A 92 18.45 -7.68 -13.34
C ALA A 92 17.85 -6.53 -12.50
N GLY A 93 17.17 -6.88 -11.40
CA GLY A 93 16.57 -5.91 -10.48
C GLY A 93 15.25 -5.29 -10.97
N TRP A 94 14.62 -5.84 -12.01
CA TRP A 94 13.30 -5.36 -12.44
C TRP A 94 12.25 -5.59 -11.34
N VAL A 95 11.49 -4.53 -11.05
CA VAL A 95 10.34 -4.54 -10.16
C VAL A 95 9.18 -3.91 -10.92
N GLY A 96 8.07 -4.61 -11.03
CA GLY A 96 6.86 -4.08 -11.66
C GLY A 96 6.30 -2.89 -10.89
N THR A 97 5.79 -1.91 -11.61
CA THR A 97 5.20 -0.69 -11.03
C THR A 97 3.67 -0.70 -11.12
N PRO A 98 2.97 0.12 -10.32
CA PRO A 98 1.52 0.32 -10.47
C PRO A 98 1.11 0.76 -11.89
N ALA A 99 1.96 1.55 -12.56
CA ALA A 99 1.71 2.03 -13.91
C ALA A 99 1.76 0.91 -14.96
N ASP A 100 2.67 -0.05 -14.81
CA ASP A 100 2.79 -1.20 -15.73
C ASP A 100 1.50 -2.03 -15.73
N ALA A 101 0.93 -2.27 -14.54
CA ALA A 101 -0.34 -2.98 -14.41
C ALA A 101 -1.50 -2.18 -15.00
N MET A 102 -1.58 -0.88 -14.68
CA MET A 102 -2.68 -0.02 -15.14
C MET A 102 -2.73 0.10 -16.66
N HIS A 103 -1.58 0.22 -17.32
CA HIS A 103 -1.50 0.31 -18.77
C HIS A 103 -2.17 -0.90 -19.44
N ILE A 104 -1.93 -2.12 -18.94
CA ILE A 104 -2.56 -3.31 -19.52
C ILE A 104 -4.07 -3.31 -19.34
N TYR A 105 -4.57 -2.96 -18.15
CA TYR A 105 -6.01 -2.97 -17.91
C TYR A 105 -6.75 -1.97 -18.79
N ILE A 106 -6.24 -0.75 -18.92
CA ILE A 106 -6.88 0.28 -19.74
C ILE A 106 -6.90 -0.13 -21.21
N TYR A 107 -5.80 -0.67 -21.74
CA TYR A 107 -5.70 -1.00 -23.17
C TYR A 107 -6.58 -2.21 -23.59
N ILE A 108 -6.89 -3.13 -22.68
CA ILE A 108 -7.77 -4.28 -22.98
C ILE A 108 -9.24 -3.86 -23.18
N TYR A 109 -9.67 -2.70 -22.66
CA TYR A 109 -11.07 -2.25 -22.72
C TYR A 109 -11.37 -1.17 -23.78
N ILE A 110 -10.38 -0.74 -24.58
CA ILE A 110 -10.53 0.37 -25.56
C ILE A 110 -10.43 -0.13 -27.03
N TYR A 111 -10.55 -1.44 -27.27
CA TYR A 111 -10.71 -2.01 -28.62
C TYR A 111 -12.10 -2.62 -28.81
#